data_AF-A0A378MEY6-F1
#
_entry.id   AF-A0A378MEY6-F1
#
_cell.length_a   1.000
_cell.length_b   1.000
_cell.length_c   1.000
_cell.angle_alpha   90.00
_cell.angle_beta   90.00
_cell.angle_gamma   90.00
#
_symmetry.space_group_name_H-M   'P 1'
#
loop_
_entity.id
_entity.type
_entity.pdbx_description
1 polymer ?
#
loop_
_entity_poly.entity_id
_entity_poly.type
_entity_poly.pdbx_seq_one_letter_code
_entity_poly.pdbx_strand_id
1 'polypeptide(L)'
;MTAFGKNFLRYHPRLGLFLFRFDPHSEEWQIFYHLASTFKQTKFRYRQLIFSKGIALTDIFSCLRRIRQPAFYADEGIEAVRQKRIYMYTRFDNRRPFMQFLYQNGYCLQNLPSYIGIITHCQALVQEPALEWQFFLWHTFFQSLREGDTFTTKAYLHAFKQIVHPIRLPMIQEDAYLDLGTAYLNYLTRKKYIQNAEKESYHVLRSFSY
;
A
#
# COMPACT_ATOMS: atom_id res chain seq x y z
N MET A 1 -9.02 36.46 -2.54
CA MET A 1 -8.51 35.19 -1.98
C MET A 1 -8.33 34.20 -3.12
N THR A 2 -7.08 33.86 -3.44
CA THR A 2 -6.74 32.98 -4.56
C THR A 2 -7.16 31.53 -4.31
N ALA A 3 -7.55 30.84 -5.38
CA ALA A 3 -8.16 29.51 -5.43
C ALA A 3 -7.34 28.34 -4.84
N PHE A 4 -6.25 28.63 -4.12
CA PHE A 4 -5.29 27.66 -3.59
C PHE A 4 -5.74 26.93 -2.32
N GLY A 5 -6.88 27.31 -1.72
CA GLY A 5 -7.35 26.80 -0.42
C GLY A 5 -8.53 25.82 -0.44
N LYS A 6 -8.86 25.18 -1.58
CA LYS A 6 -10.08 24.34 -1.69
C LYS A 6 -9.85 22.87 -1.98
N ASN A 7 -8.61 22.41 -1.94
CA ASN A 7 -8.22 21.05 -2.25
C ASN A 7 -7.36 20.50 -1.12
N PHE A 8 -7.89 19.53 -0.37
CA PHE A 8 -7.19 18.91 0.75
C PHE A 8 -6.86 17.47 0.41
N LEU A 9 -5.58 17.19 0.18
CA LEU A 9 -5.09 15.82 0.11
C LEU A 9 -4.94 15.30 1.54
N ARG A 10 -5.60 14.19 1.83
CA ARG A 10 -5.61 13.57 3.16
C ARG A 10 -5.53 12.06 3.03
N TYR A 11 -5.20 11.41 4.13
CA TYR A 11 -5.21 9.96 4.25
C TYR A 11 -6.27 9.52 5.26
N HIS A 12 -7.00 8.46 4.95
CA HIS A 12 -7.91 7.80 5.88
C HIS A 12 -7.91 6.28 5.65
N PRO A 13 -7.85 5.43 6.69
CA PRO A 13 -7.71 3.97 6.53
C PRO A 13 -8.75 3.29 5.63
N ARG A 14 -9.97 3.85 5.52
CA ARG A 14 -11.01 3.35 4.61
C ARG A 14 -10.99 3.98 3.22
N LEU A 15 -10.56 5.23 3.12
CA LEU A 15 -10.57 6.01 1.87
C LEU A 15 -9.23 5.94 1.14
N GLY A 16 -8.20 5.37 1.78
CA GLY A 16 -6.81 5.50 1.33
C GLY A 16 -6.42 6.97 1.25
N LEU A 17 -5.53 7.27 0.30
CA LEU A 17 -5.29 8.64 -0.12
C LEU A 17 -6.56 9.19 -0.79
N PHE A 18 -7.03 10.35 -0.34
CA PHE A 18 -8.22 11.01 -0.89
C PHE A 18 -8.03 12.53 -1.02
N LEU A 19 -8.70 13.11 -2.00
CA LEU A 19 -8.75 14.53 -2.28
C LEU A 19 -10.16 15.03 -2.01
N PHE A 20 -10.27 16.01 -1.11
CA PHE A 20 -11.51 16.72 -0.85
C PHE A 20 -11.48 18.09 -1.54
N ARG A 21 -12.46 18.34 -2.40
CA ARG A 21 -12.57 19.56 -3.22
C ARG A 21 -13.93 20.21 -3.06
N PHE A 22 -13.98 21.54 -3.06
CA PHE A 22 -15.20 22.29 -3.35
C PHE A 22 -15.11 22.98 -4.71
N ASP A 23 -16.08 22.73 -5.57
CA ASP A 23 -16.23 23.43 -6.84
C ASP A 23 -17.18 24.64 -6.66
N PRO A 24 -16.68 25.88 -6.76
CA PRO A 24 -17.52 27.07 -6.62
C PRO A 24 -18.44 27.30 -7.82
N HIS A 25 -18.17 26.72 -8.99
CA HIS A 25 -19.00 26.92 -10.19
C HIS A 25 -20.24 26.04 -10.16
N SER A 26 -20.08 24.77 -9.81
CA SER A 26 -21.21 23.84 -9.67
C SER A 26 -21.83 23.86 -8.27
N GLU A 27 -21.23 24.55 -7.30
CA GLU A 27 -21.61 24.53 -5.89
C GLU A 27 -21.65 23.09 -5.31
N GLU A 28 -20.61 22.31 -5.61
CA GLU A 28 -20.53 20.90 -5.22
C GLU A 28 -19.28 20.59 -4.38
N TRP A 29 -19.47 19.71 -3.40
CA TRP A 29 -18.39 19.02 -2.70
C TRP A 29 -18.04 17.73 -3.44
N GLN A 30 -16.77 17.54 -3.73
CA GLN A 30 -16.25 16.37 -4.42
C GLN A 30 -15.23 15.65 -3.54
N ILE A 31 -15.39 14.34 -3.40
CA ILE A 31 -14.45 13.47 -2.68
C ILE A 31 -13.90 12.45 -3.68
N PHE A 32 -12.64 12.61 -4.06
CA PHE A 32 -11.91 11.62 -4.85
C PHE A 32 -11.16 10.71 -3.90
N TYR A 33 -11.54 9.44 -3.80
CA TYR A 33 -10.99 8.49 -2.82
C TYR A 33 -10.43 7.24 -3.51
N HIS A 34 -9.67 6.45 -2.75
CA HIS A 34 -8.85 5.34 -3.25
C HIS A 34 -7.92 5.79 -4.38
N LEU A 35 -7.30 6.96 -4.20
CA LEU A 35 -6.34 7.49 -5.17
C LEU A 35 -5.18 6.51 -5.31
N ALA A 36 -5.17 5.81 -6.44
CA ALA A 36 -4.15 4.84 -6.78
C ALA A 36 -3.40 5.35 -8.00
N SER A 37 -2.11 5.59 -7.81
CA SER A 37 -1.20 5.93 -8.89
C SER A 37 -1.12 4.75 -9.88
N THR A 38 -1.21 5.06 -11.17
CA THR A 38 -0.95 4.07 -12.22
C THR A 38 0.55 3.79 -12.33
N PHE A 39 0.92 2.70 -13.01
CA PHE A 39 2.28 2.16 -13.09
C PHE A 39 3.37 3.17 -13.50
N LYS A 40 3.01 4.29 -14.14
CA LYS A 40 3.93 5.36 -14.56
C LYS A 40 3.81 6.66 -13.76
N GLN A 41 3.00 6.66 -12.70
CA GLN A 41 2.69 7.84 -11.87
C GLN A 41 2.13 9.07 -12.60
N THR A 42 1.82 8.96 -13.91
CA THR A 42 1.25 10.06 -14.71
C THR A 42 -0.28 10.15 -14.65
N LYS A 43 -0.95 9.12 -14.15
CA LYS A 43 -2.42 9.09 -13.99
C LYS A 43 -2.80 8.48 -12.65
N PHE A 44 -3.83 9.02 -12.04
CA PHE A 44 -4.46 8.45 -10.85
C PHE A 44 -5.78 7.78 -11.23
N ARG A 45 -6.01 6.59 -10.70
CA ARG A 45 -7.35 6.00 -10.63
C ARG A 45 -7.98 6.44 -9.32
N TYR A 46 -9.26 6.78 -9.37
CA TYR A 46 -10.01 7.20 -8.20
C TYR A 46 -11.45 6.71 -8.30
N ARG A 47 -12.12 6.70 -7.16
CA ARG A 47 -13.57 6.73 -7.06
C ARG A 47 -14.02 8.11 -6.62
N GLN A 48 -15.23 8.50 -6.97
CA GLN A 48 -15.73 9.85 -6.69
C GLN A 48 -17.06 9.78 -5.95
N LEU A 49 -17.23 10.67 -4.98
CA LEU A 49 -18.53 11.09 -4.46
C LEU A 49 -18.72 12.57 -4.75
N ILE A 50 -19.94 12.94 -5.10
CA ILE A 50 -20.34 14.32 -5.36
C ILE A 50 -21.53 14.62 -4.45
N PHE A 51 -21.49 15.77 -3.80
CA PHE A 51 -22.56 16.23 -2.94
C PHE A 51 -22.88 17.70 -3.22
N SER A 52 -24.15 18.07 -3.19
CA SER A 52 -24.58 19.47 -3.30
C SER A 52 -24.14 20.29 -2.09
N LYS A 53 -23.91 21.60 -2.26
CA LYS A 53 -23.54 22.55 -1.18
C LYS A 53 -24.37 22.47 0.10
N GLY A 54 -25.69 22.21 -0.01
CA GLY A 54 -26.62 22.17 1.11
C GLY A 54 -26.70 20.83 1.86
N ILE A 55 -25.86 19.85 1.52
CA ILE A 55 -25.91 18.55 2.18
C ILE A 55 -25.51 18.65 3.66
N ALA A 56 -26.17 17.86 4.52
CA ALA A 56 -25.75 17.77 5.92
C ALA A 56 -24.46 16.93 6.04
N LEU A 57 -23.58 17.33 6.97
CA LEU A 57 -22.36 16.57 7.26
C LEU A 57 -22.64 15.14 7.69
N THR A 58 -23.76 14.90 8.38
CA THR A 58 -24.22 13.56 8.79
C THR A 58 -24.43 12.64 7.59
N ASP A 59 -25.00 13.17 6.50
CA ASP A 59 -25.26 12.40 5.29
C ASP A 59 -23.97 12.06 4.57
N ILE A 60 -23.04 13.02 4.49
CA ILE A 60 -21.67 12.77 3.99
C ILE A 60 -21.02 11.64 4.78
N PHE A 61 -21.03 11.71 6.12
CA PHE A 61 -20.43 10.66 6.96
C PHE A 61 -21.13 9.31 6.79
N SER A 62 -22.45 9.29 6.60
CA SER A 62 -23.19 8.06 6.33
C SER A 62 -22.74 7.38 5.02
N CYS A 63 -22.52 8.18 3.97
CA CYS A 63 -22.00 7.71 2.68
C CYS A 63 -20.57 7.19 2.83
N LEU A 64 -19.70 7.94 3.53
CA LEU A 64 -18.32 7.54 3.77
C LEU A 64 -18.22 6.23 4.58
N ARG A 65 -19.13 6.01 5.54
CA ARG A 65 -19.18 4.78 6.34
C ARG A 65 -19.48 3.53 5.51
N ARG A 66 -20.23 3.69 4.41
CA ARG A 66 -20.59 2.59 3.48
C ARG A 66 -19.47 2.25 2.50
N ILE A 67 -18.45 3.09 2.36
CA ILE A 67 -17.30 2.80 1.52
C ILE A 67 -16.55 1.62 2.12
N ARG A 68 -16.61 0.49 1.43
CA ARG A 68 -15.74 -0.65 1.70
C ARG A 68 -14.32 -0.29 1.28
N GLN A 69 -13.33 -0.84 1.99
CA GLN A 69 -11.96 -0.82 1.47
C GLN A 69 -11.99 -1.39 0.05
N PRO A 70 -11.24 -0.79 -0.89
CA PRO A 70 -11.31 -1.19 -2.28
C PRO A 70 -10.86 -2.65 -2.39
N ALA A 71 -11.51 -3.39 -3.29
CA ALA A 71 -11.24 -4.81 -3.53
C ALA A 71 -9.75 -5.09 -3.83
N PHE A 72 -8.98 -4.08 -4.24
CA PHE A 72 -7.51 -4.16 -4.36
C PHE A 72 -6.79 -4.57 -3.07
N TYR A 73 -7.39 -4.34 -1.90
CA TYR A 73 -6.84 -4.66 -0.57
C TYR A 73 -7.64 -5.73 0.17
N ALA A 74 -8.70 -6.25 -0.46
CA ALA A 74 -9.48 -7.35 0.08
C ALA A 74 -8.82 -8.68 -0.30
N ASP A 75 -8.83 -9.66 0.61
CA ASP A 75 -8.19 -10.96 0.41
C ASP A 75 -8.68 -11.71 -0.84
N GLU A 76 -9.90 -11.43 -1.27
CA GLU A 76 -10.53 -12.01 -2.47
C GLU A 76 -9.92 -11.40 -3.75
N GLY A 77 -9.10 -12.19 -4.44
CA GLY A 77 -8.51 -11.81 -5.73
C GLY A 77 -7.13 -11.15 -5.66
N ILE A 78 -6.53 -11.03 -4.47
CA ILE A 78 -5.16 -10.53 -4.30
C ILE A 78 -4.17 -11.25 -5.22
N GLU A 79 -4.28 -12.57 -5.36
CA GLU A 79 -3.38 -13.35 -6.22
C GLU A 79 -3.55 -13.03 -7.71
N ALA A 80 -4.79 -12.88 -8.18
CA ALA A 80 -5.05 -12.49 -9.55
C ALA A 80 -4.53 -11.06 -9.84
N VAL A 81 -4.68 -10.16 -8.88
CA VAL A 81 -4.13 -8.79 -8.97
C VAL A 81 -2.60 -8.81 -8.97
N ARG A 82 -1.99 -9.63 -8.10
CA ARG A 82 -0.54 -9.85 -8.03
C ARG A 82 -0.01 -10.37 -9.37
N GLN A 83 -0.60 -11.42 -9.92
CA GLN A 83 -0.19 -12.00 -11.20
C GLN A 83 -0.29 -11.01 -12.36
N LYS A 84 -1.40 -10.25 -12.43
CA LYS A 84 -1.56 -9.18 -13.41
C LYS A 84 -0.46 -8.12 -13.28
N ARG A 85 0.00 -7.84 -12.06
CA ARG A 85 1.08 -6.86 -11.82
C ARG A 85 2.45 -7.39 -12.15
N ILE A 86 2.75 -8.64 -11.80
CA ILE A 86 3.97 -9.32 -12.25
C ILE A 86 4.06 -9.24 -13.77
N TYR A 87 2.99 -9.59 -14.48
CA TYR A 87 2.92 -9.47 -15.94
C TYR A 87 3.20 -8.04 -16.42
N MET A 88 2.54 -7.03 -15.82
CA MET A 88 2.75 -5.62 -16.20
C MET A 88 4.19 -5.16 -15.91
N TYR A 89 4.78 -5.61 -14.81
CA TYR A 89 6.15 -5.29 -14.42
C TYR A 89 7.14 -5.86 -15.42
N THR A 90 7.02 -7.14 -15.77
CA THR A 90 7.87 -7.79 -16.79
C THR A 90 7.72 -7.12 -18.16
N ARG A 91 6.52 -6.65 -18.50
CA ARG A 91 6.26 -6.04 -19.82
C ARG A 91 6.74 -4.60 -19.94
N PHE A 92 6.58 -3.80 -18.89
CA PHE A 92 6.76 -2.34 -18.97
C PHE A 92 7.95 -1.81 -18.19
N ASP A 93 8.46 -2.56 -17.21
CA ASP A 93 9.50 -2.13 -16.26
C ASP A 93 10.73 -3.07 -16.26
N ASN A 94 10.92 -3.86 -17.32
CA ASN A 94 12.01 -4.84 -17.44
C ASN A 94 13.44 -4.26 -17.35
N ARG A 95 13.61 -2.95 -17.54
CA ARG A 95 14.90 -2.25 -17.47
C ARG A 95 15.22 -1.68 -16.09
N ARG A 96 14.35 -1.85 -15.09
CA ARG A 96 14.62 -1.35 -13.74
C ARG A 96 15.78 -2.12 -13.08
N PRO A 97 16.60 -1.46 -12.23
CA PRO A 97 17.70 -2.13 -11.51
C PRO A 97 17.26 -3.38 -10.75
N PHE A 98 16.02 -3.39 -10.24
CA PHE A 98 15.41 -4.55 -9.61
C PHE A 98 15.41 -5.81 -10.50
N MET A 99 15.11 -5.70 -11.80
CA MET A 99 15.10 -6.84 -12.70
C MET A 99 16.50 -7.39 -12.96
N GLN A 100 17.50 -6.49 -13.04
CA GLN A 100 18.90 -6.89 -13.13
C GLN A 100 19.33 -7.65 -11.86
N PHE A 101 18.95 -7.14 -10.69
CA PHE A 101 19.22 -7.80 -9.41
C PHE A 101 18.61 -9.20 -9.35
N LEU A 102 17.34 -9.36 -9.73
CA LEU A 102 16.68 -10.66 -9.76
C LEU A 102 17.43 -11.65 -10.66
N TYR A 103 17.74 -11.22 -11.89
CA TYR A 103 18.44 -12.04 -12.87
C TYR A 103 19.83 -12.47 -12.37
N GLN A 104 20.60 -11.54 -11.81
CA GLN A 104 21.95 -11.81 -11.29
C GLN A 104 21.95 -12.78 -10.11
N ASN A 105 20.88 -12.79 -9.30
CA ASN A 105 20.73 -13.70 -8.17
C ASN A 105 19.94 -14.97 -8.49
N GLY A 106 19.65 -15.24 -9.77
CA GLY A 106 18.95 -16.46 -10.20
C GLY A 106 17.46 -16.50 -9.89
N TYR A 107 16.84 -15.36 -9.55
CA TYR A 107 15.41 -15.27 -9.27
C TYR A 107 14.60 -15.05 -10.55
N CYS A 108 13.44 -15.71 -10.62
CA CYS A 108 12.44 -15.49 -11.66
C CYS A 108 11.25 -14.76 -11.07
N LEU A 109 10.81 -13.66 -11.71
CA LEU A 109 9.72 -12.83 -11.21
C LEU A 109 8.41 -13.61 -11.03
N GLN A 110 8.13 -14.58 -11.89
CA GLN A 110 6.92 -15.42 -11.82
C GLN A 110 6.96 -16.41 -10.65
N ASN A 111 8.15 -16.78 -10.20
CA ASN A 111 8.37 -17.77 -9.15
C ASN A 111 8.63 -17.13 -7.79
N LEU A 112 8.55 -15.79 -7.69
CA LEU A 112 8.62 -15.14 -6.39
C LEU A 112 7.52 -15.69 -5.47
N PRO A 113 7.80 -15.80 -4.16
CA PRO A 113 6.81 -16.22 -3.19
C PRO A 113 5.49 -15.43 -3.28
N SER A 114 4.38 -16.11 -2.99
CA SER A 114 3.03 -15.55 -3.12
C SER A 114 2.80 -14.33 -2.23
N TYR A 115 3.55 -14.20 -1.14
CA TYR A 115 3.48 -13.03 -0.25
C TYR A 115 4.22 -11.79 -0.76
N ILE A 116 4.95 -11.86 -1.88
CA ILE A 116 5.64 -10.71 -2.50
C ILE A 116 4.80 -10.12 -3.64
N GLY A 117 4.78 -8.79 -3.78
CA GLY A 117 3.99 -8.09 -4.80
C GLY A 117 2.56 -7.76 -4.37
N ILE A 118 2.29 -7.79 -3.06
CA ILE A 118 1.00 -7.55 -2.44
C ILE A 118 0.81 -6.06 -2.21
N ILE A 119 -0.29 -5.50 -2.65
CA ILE A 119 -0.51 -4.07 -2.47
C ILE A 119 -1.46 -3.86 -1.32
N THR A 120 -1.07 -2.94 -0.44
CA THR A 120 -1.91 -2.48 0.65
C THR A 120 -2.39 -1.05 0.40
N HIS A 121 -3.37 -0.62 1.18
CA HIS A 121 -3.95 0.71 1.14
C HIS A 121 -2.96 1.88 1.31
N CYS A 122 -1.79 1.60 1.86
CA CYS A 122 -0.76 2.60 2.10
C CYS A 122 0.27 2.69 0.96
N GLN A 123 0.16 1.87 -0.10
CA GLN A 123 1.18 1.79 -1.16
C GLN A 123 1.39 3.13 -1.90
N ALA A 124 0.40 4.01 -1.89
CA ALA A 124 0.51 5.34 -2.50
C ALA A 124 1.39 6.31 -1.69
N LEU A 125 1.80 5.96 -0.49
CA LEU A 125 2.62 6.80 0.40
C LEU A 125 4.13 6.63 0.18
N VAL A 126 4.55 5.72 -0.71
CA VAL A 126 5.96 5.35 -0.88
C VAL A 126 6.38 5.32 -2.35
N GLN A 127 7.68 5.49 -2.58
CA GLN A 127 8.25 5.57 -3.93
C GLN A 127 8.38 4.18 -4.58
N GLU A 128 8.77 3.20 -3.80
CA GLU A 128 9.07 1.84 -4.25
C GLU A 128 7.77 1.06 -4.53
N PRO A 129 7.65 0.38 -5.68
CA PRO A 129 6.54 -0.54 -5.90
C PRO A 129 6.52 -1.68 -4.88
N ALA A 130 5.32 -2.16 -4.56
CA ALA A 130 5.09 -3.31 -3.69
C ALA A 130 6.03 -4.49 -3.96
N LEU A 131 6.22 -4.81 -5.24
CA LEU A 131 7.05 -5.93 -5.69
C LEU A 131 8.52 -5.77 -5.25
N GLU A 132 9.06 -4.56 -5.36
CA GLU A 132 10.47 -4.29 -5.09
C GLU A 132 10.75 -4.26 -3.59
N TRP A 133 10.01 -3.43 -2.84
CA TRP A 133 10.30 -3.29 -1.41
C TRP A 133 9.98 -4.57 -0.64
N GLN A 134 8.93 -5.31 -1.01
CA GLN A 134 8.64 -6.60 -0.37
C GLN A 134 9.68 -7.65 -0.70
N PHE A 135 10.20 -7.64 -1.94
CA PHE A 135 11.29 -8.53 -2.30
C PHE A 135 12.55 -8.23 -1.49
N PHE A 136 12.98 -6.98 -1.42
CA PHE A 136 14.18 -6.63 -0.66
C PHE A 136 13.99 -6.90 0.84
N LEU A 137 12.79 -6.65 1.37
CA LEU A 137 12.49 -6.94 2.77
C LEU A 137 12.47 -8.45 3.03
N TRP A 138 11.93 -9.23 2.08
CA TRP A 138 12.01 -10.68 2.13
C TRP A 138 13.46 -11.16 2.11
N HIS A 139 14.24 -10.70 1.13
CA HIS A 139 15.60 -11.15 0.89
C HIS A 139 16.56 -10.78 2.03
N THR A 140 16.42 -9.58 2.61
CA THR A 140 17.35 -9.08 3.64
C THR A 140 16.91 -9.39 5.07
N PHE A 141 15.61 -9.51 5.33
CA PHE A 141 15.08 -9.73 6.68
C PHE A 141 14.42 -11.11 6.80
N PHE A 142 13.34 -11.37 6.07
CA PHE A 142 12.53 -12.58 6.31
C PHE A 142 13.22 -13.89 5.94
N GLN A 143 14.08 -13.91 4.91
CA GLN A 143 14.78 -15.11 4.45
C GLN A 143 15.74 -15.67 5.51
N SER A 144 16.20 -14.82 6.45
CA SER A 144 17.04 -15.25 7.58
C SER A 144 16.26 -15.91 8.72
N LEU A 145 14.92 -15.77 8.73
CA LEU A 145 14.05 -16.30 9.78
C LEU A 145 13.57 -17.71 9.44
N ARG A 146 13.61 -18.59 10.44
CA ARG A 146 13.12 -19.96 10.39
C ARG A 146 11.77 -20.08 11.07
N GLU A 147 11.07 -21.17 10.78
CA GLU A 147 9.86 -21.52 11.52
C GLU A 147 10.17 -21.70 13.01
N GLY A 148 9.34 -21.10 13.87
CA GLY A 148 9.55 -21.03 15.31
C GLY A 148 10.32 -19.79 15.79
N ASP A 149 11.01 -19.07 14.90
CA ASP A 149 11.73 -17.84 15.26
C ASP A 149 10.76 -16.73 15.70
N THR A 150 11.31 -15.75 16.42
CA THR A 150 10.60 -14.53 16.82
C THR A 150 11.32 -13.29 16.32
N PHE A 151 10.54 -12.28 15.96
CA PHE A 151 11.08 -10.94 15.70
C PHE A 151 10.18 -9.86 16.29
N THR A 152 10.77 -8.72 16.64
CA THR A 152 10.02 -7.58 17.17
C THR A 152 9.56 -6.65 16.05
N THR A 153 8.44 -5.95 16.28
CA THR A 153 7.96 -4.89 15.38
C THR A 153 9.06 -3.85 15.14
N LYS A 154 9.86 -3.52 16.17
CA LYS A 154 10.98 -2.58 16.07
C LYS A 154 12.06 -3.05 15.10
N ALA A 155 12.47 -4.33 15.17
CA ALA A 155 13.47 -4.89 14.25
C ALA A 155 12.96 -4.90 12.80
N TYR A 156 11.70 -5.31 12.60
CA TYR A 156 11.05 -5.27 11.30
C TYR A 156 10.99 -3.84 10.73
N LEU A 157 10.51 -2.87 11.52
CA LEU A 157 10.39 -1.48 11.07
C LEU A 157 11.75 -0.86 10.80
N HIS A 158 12.81 -1.29 11.51
CA HIS A 158 14.17 -0.86 11.19
C HIS A 158 14.59 -1.32 9.80
N ALA A 159 14.41 -2.60 9.46
CA ALA A 159 14.69 -3.13 8.11
C ALA A 159 13.83 -2.45 7.04
N PHE A 160 12.52 -2.28 7.31
CA PHE A 160 11.58 -1.62 6.42
C PHE A 160 12.02 -0.18 6.06
N LYS A 161 12.48 0.60 7.03
CA LYS A 161 12.95 1.98 6.83
C LYS A 161 14.22 2.09 5.99
N GLN A 162 15.03 1.03 5.87
CA GLN A 162 16.21 1.02 5.00
C GLN A 162 15.84 0.83 3.51
N ILE A 163 14.64 0.31 3.24
CA ILE A 163 14.20 -0.10 1.90
C ILE A 163 13.15 0.86 1.35
N VAL A 164 12.27 1.37 2.21
CA VAL A 164 11.07 2.10 1.81
C VAL A 164 11.22 3.59 2.08
N HIS A 165 11.06 4.39 1.03
CA HIS A 165 11.17 5.84 1.11
C HIS A 165 9.79 6.50 0.95
N PRO A 166 9.41 7.39 1.88
CA PRO A 166 8.13 8.08 1.79
C PRO A 166 8.09 9.06 0.61
N ILE A 167 6.89 9.26 0.06
CA ILE A 167 6.59 10.39 -0.82
C ILE A 167 6.21 11.58 0.08
N ARG A 168 6.89 12.71 -0.11
CA ARG A 168 6.54 13.96 0.58
C ARG A 168 5.22 14.50 0.00
N LEU A 169 4.16 14.43 0.81
CA LEU A 169 2.83 14.92 0.46
C LEU A 169 2.40 16.01 1.45
N PRO A 170 1.85 17.14 0.98
CA PRO A 170 1.32 18.17 1.87
C PRO A 170 0.24 17.59 2.80
N MET A 171 0.25 18.00 4.07
CA MET A 171 -0.75 17.61 5.08
C MET A 171 -0.80 16.11 5.44
N ILE A 172 0.20 15.34 5.05
CA ILE A 172 0.38 13.94 5.47
C ILE A 172 1.61 13.88 6.36
N GLN A 173 1.49 13.21 7.51
CA GLN A 173 2.60 13.06 8.46
C GLN A 173 3.72 12.22 7.82
N GLU A 174 4.97 12.57 8.13
CA GLU A 174 6.15 11.91 7.54
C GLU A 174 6.24 10.43 7.89
N ASP A 175 5.64 9.99 8.99
CA ASP A 175 5.60 8.62 9.46
C ASP A 175 4.36 7.84 9.00
N ALA A 176 3.42 8.46 8.29
CA ALA A 176 2.20 7.80 7.81
C ALA A 176 2.49 6.59 6.89
N TYR A 177 3.64 6.58 6.21
CA TYR A 177 4.05 5.42 5.41
C TYR A 177 4.37 4.18 6.25
N LEU A 178 4.62 4.31 7.56
CA LEU A 178 4.84 3.14 8.43
C LEU A 178 3.59 2.26 8.52
N ASP A 179 2.41 2.82 8.28
CA ASP A 179 1.17 2.05 8.13
C ASP A 179 1.27 1.03 6.99
N LEU A 180 2.11 1.26 5.96
CA LEU A 180 2.39 0.28 4.90
C LEU A 180 3.04 -0.97 5.48
N GLY A 181 4.05 -0.79 6.32
CA GLY A 181 4.76 -1.87 6.99
C GLY A 181 3.82 -2.67 7.89
N THR A 182 3.01 -1.98 8.69
CA THR A 182 1.99 -2.60 9.56
C THR A 182 0.91 -3.32 8.77
N ALA A 183 0.42 -2.74 7.68
CA ALA A 183 -0.57 -3.37 6.81
C ALA A 183 -0.04 -4.66 6.18
N TYR A 184 1.24 -4.72 5.86
CA TYR A 184 1.88 -5.92 5.32
C TYR A 184 2.07 -7.01 6.39
N LEU A 185 2.48 -6.65 7.62
CA LEU A 185 2.49 -7.60 8.74
C LEU A 185 1.09 -8.19 8.98
N ASN A 186 0.05 -7.35 8.99
CA ASN A 186 -1.33 -7.81 9.10
C ASN A 186 -1.73 -8.79 7.99
N TYR A 187 -1.27 -8.56 6.75
CA TYR A 187 -1.46 -9.50 5.65
C TYR A 187 -0.76 -10.84 5.93
N LEU A 188 0.52 -10.82 6.32
CA LEU A 188 1.27 -12.03 6.65
C LEU A 188 0.65 -12.81 7.82
N THR A 189 0.13 -12.11 8.83
CA THR A 189 -0.60 -12.71 9.95
C THR A 189 -1.87 -13.41 9.48
N ARG A 190 -2.68 -12.75 8.64
CA ARG A 190 -3.91 -13.35 8.07
C ARG A 190 -3.62 -14.58 7.22
N LYS A 191 -2.52 -14.56 6.46
CA LYS A 191 -2.05 -15.69 5.64
C LYS A 191 -1.32 -16.77 6.44
N LYS A 192 -1.20 -16.60 7.77
CA LYS A 192 -0.55 -17.55 8.69
C LYS A 192 0.93 -17.80 8.35
N TYR A 193 1.64 -16.77 7.86
CA TYR A 193 3.11 -16.80 7.81
C TYR A 193 3.71 -16.42 9.16
N ILE A 194 3.04 -15.53 9.88
CA ILE A 194 3.42 -15.08 11.21
C ILE A 194 2.19 -15.06 12.13
N GLN A 195 2.42 -14.96 13.44
CA GLN A 195 1.38 -14.78 14.44
C GLN A 195 1.82 -13.74 15.46
N ASN A 196 0.87 -12.92 15.93
CA ASN A 196 1.14 -11.99 17.03
C ASN A 196 1.56 -12.77 18.27
N ALA A 197 2.69 -12.37 18.83
CA ALA A 197 3.22 -12.84 20.10
C ALA A 197 3.05 -11.75 21.18
N GLU A 198 3.56 -11.99 22.38
CA GLU A 198 3.57 -10.97 23.43
C GLU A 198 4.48 -9.78 23.07
N LYS A 199 4.22 -8.61 23.66
CA LYS A 199 5.12 -7.44 23.62
C LYS A 199 5.53 -6.98 22.21
N GLU A 200 4.56 -6.79 21.30
CA GLU A 200 4.80 -6.29 19.94
C GLU A 200 5.78 -7.15 19.13
N SER A 201 5.80 -8.45 19.37
CA SER A 201 6.60 -9.41 18.61
C SER A 201 5.72 -10.34 17.77
N TYR A 202 6.36 -11.05 16.84
CA TYR A 202 5.72 -12.00 15.94
C TYR A 202 6.47 -13.32 15.99
N HIS A 203 5.73 -14.42 16.06
CA HIS A 203 6.24 -15.78 15.83
C HIS A 203 6.13 -16.13 14.35
N VAL A 204 7.17 -16.75 13.79
CA VAL A 204 7.17 -17.26 12.42
C VAL A 204 6.50 -18.63 12.40
N LEU A 205 5.39 -18.74 11.68
CA LEU A 205 4.61 -19.98 11.52
C LEU A 205 5.02 -20.80 10.29
N ARG A 206 5.64 -20.15 9.31
CA ARG A 206 6.10 -20.78 8.06
C ARG A 206 7.39 -20.12 7.61
N SER A 207 8.35 -20.93 7.17
CA SER A 207 9.58 -20.41 6.58
C SER A 207 9.31 -19.56 5.35
N PHE A 208 10.10 -18.51 5.18
CA PHE A 208 10.05 -17.62 4.03
C PHE A 208 11.05 -18.08 2.96
N SER A 209 10.87 -19.30 2.44
CA SER A 209 11.72 -19.86 1.38
C SER A 209 11.28 -19.43 -0.03
N TYR A 210 12.26 -19.38 -0.94
CA TYR A 210 12.03 -19.24 -2.38
C TYR A 210 11.59 -20.57 -3.00
#